data_AF-A0AAU2JAT6-F1
#
_entry.id   AF-A0AAU2JAT6-F1
#
_cell.length_a   1.000
_cell.length_b   1.000
_cell.length_c   1.000
_cell.angle_alpha   90.00
_cell.angle_beta   90.00
_cell.angle_gamma   90.00
#
_symmetry.space_group_name_H-M   'P 1'
#
loop_
_entity.id
_entity.type
_entity.pdbx_description
1 polymer ?
#
loop_
_entity_poly.entity_id
_entity_poly.type
_entity_poly.pdbx_seq_one_letter_code
_entity_poly.pdbx_strand_id
1 'polypeptide(L)'
;MSKKQQERGPRRARRRGTDASPPALRRPVGSYGDKSQRVIYVATEGSRTEPAYLDLLNKALGGGDEEKGIAAFYLEYCHPGHPNGMRPSEVVQQVRAKAGPGEEMWALFDRDAKDSRDADIRKAFKIARESGVQVALSHPSFELWLLLHFKQWSSQENGDDTKVKDQLRRHPDAKGFQDYDKASGRRGKGLGGARGQSLMVEQRPKDAIHNARKLVDSCSHGDCSAKQADHARELKPTGERQQAAALSVEEYARQSGHAAGCDPLKRDPSSDVWRLLAALGIGTRAKQ
;
A
#
# COMPACT_ATOMS: atom_id res chain seq x y z
N MET A 1 -49.01 -39.32 50.52
CA MET A 1 -50.12 -38.37 50.74
C MET A 1 -49.81 -37.05 50.07
N SER A 2 -50.81 -36.50 49.40
CA SER A 2 -50.78 -35.34 48.51
C SER A 2 -50.80 -34.01 49.27
N LYS A 3 -50.26 -32.96 48.64
CA LYS A 3 -50.76 -31.56 48.52
C LYS A 3 -49.65 -30.51 48.70
N LYS A 4 -49.44 -29.68 47.68
CA LYS A 4 -50.12 -28.38 47.57
C LYS A 4 -49.84 -27.71 46.22
N GLN A 5 -50.92 -27.38 45.52
CA GLN A 5 -50.98 -26.43 44.42
C GLN A 5 -50.75 -24.99 44.94
N GLN A 6 -50.21 -24.12 44.09
CA GLN A 6 -50.69 -22.74 43.99
C GLN A 6 -50.38 -22.16 42.59
N GLU A 7 -51.43 -21.91 41.83
CA GLU A 7 -51.46 -21.11 40.61
C GLU A 7 -51.29 -19.62 40.93
N ARG A 8 -50.60 -18.86 40.06
CA ARG A 8 -50.85 -17.41 39.88
C ARG A 8 -50.62 -17.00 38.42
N GLY A 9 -51.66 -16.37 37.86
CA GLY A 9 -51.85 -16.03 36.46
C GLY A 9 -51.10 -14.80 35.90
N PRO A 10 -51.55 -14.27 34.75
CA PRO A 10 -50.70 -13.56 33.79
C PRO A 10 -50.46 -12.10 34.20
N ARG A 11 -49.20 -11.68 34.21
CA ARG A 11 -48.82 -10.28 34.49
C ARG A 11 -48.66 -9.48 33.20
N ARG A 12 -49.72 -8.69 32.92
CA ARG A 12 -49.81 -7.41 32.20
C ARG A 12 -48.61 -7.00 31.33
N ALA A 13 -48.86 -6.93 30.02
CA ALA A 13 -48.10 -6.13 29.07
C ALA A 13 -48.16 -4.63 29.47
N ARG A 14 -46.98 -4.03 29.72
CA ARG A 14 -46.82 -2.57 29.81
C ARG A 14 -46.16 -2.09 28.52
N ARG A 15 -46.93 -1.38 27.69
CA ARG A 15 -46.40 -0.44 26.70
C ARG A 15 -45.53 0.60 27.43
N ARG A 16 -44.29 0.83 26.99
CA ARG A 16 -43.51 2.00 27.35
C ARG A 16 -42.93 2.59 26.07
N GLY A 17 -43.15 3.89 25.92
CA GLY A 17 -43.00 4.65 24.68
C GLY A 17 -41.58 4.85 24.20
N THR A 18 -41.54 5.36 22.98
CA THR A 18 -40.42 5.97 22.27
C THR A 18 -39.70 7.00 23.13
N ASP A 19 -38.45 6.74 23.46
CA ASP A 19 -37.35 7.72 23.55
C ASP A 19 -36.09 6.99 24.04
N ALA A 20 -35.36 6.41 23.10
CA ALA A 20 -33.99 5.96 23.32
C ALA A 20 -33.14 6.63 22.25
N SER A 21 -32.38 7.63 22.67
CA SER A 21 -31.45 8.40 21.86
C SER A 21 -30.56 7.48 21.00
N PRO A 22 -30.30 7.83 19.74
CA PRO A 22 -29.42 7.03 18.89
C PRO A 22 -28.02 6.92 19.52
N PRO A 23 -27.33 5.77 19.34
CA PRO A 23 -25.99 5.56 19.87
C PRO A 23 -25.06 6.66 19.37
N ALA A 24 -24.26 7.18 20.30
CA ALA A 24 -23.40 8.35 20.18
C ALA A 24 -22.88 8.58 18.75
N LEU A 25 -23.30 9.72 18.20
CA LEU A 25 -22.76 10.30 16.98
C LEU A 25 -21.23 10.21 16.99
N ARG A 26 -20.70 9.70 15.87
CA ARG A 26 -19.29 9.65 15.51
C ARG A 26 -18.53 10.84 16.12
N ARG A 27 -17.43 10.58 16.82
CA ARG A 27 -16.50 11.65 17.21
C ARG A 27 -16.13 12.42 15.94
N PRO A 28 -16.29 13.76 15.91
CA PRO A 28 -15.89 14.57 14.78
C PRO A 28 -14.42 14.32 14.44
N VAL A 29 -14.09 14.46 13.17
CA VAL A 29 -12.76 14.24 12.55
C VAL A 29 -11.66 15.21 13.09
N GLY A 30 -11.90 15.87 14.22
CA GLY A 30 -10.93 16.73 14.92
C GLY A 30 -10.21 16.07 16.09
N SER A 31 -10.33 14.75 16.31
CA SER A 31 -9.66 14.05 17.42
C SER A 31 -8.37 13.32 17.04
N TYR A 32 -7.94 13.42 15.78
CA TYR A 32 -6.60 12.99 15.35
C TYR A 32 -5.71 14.23 15.29
N GLY A 33 -4.43 14.04 15.63
CA GLY A 33 -3.45 15.09 15.86
C GLY A 33 -3.31 16.09 14.71
N ASP A 34 -2.74 17.24 15.06
CA ASP A 34 -2.38 18.37 14.22
C ASP A 34 -2.79 18.31 12.72
N LYS A 35 -3.67 19.25 12.32
CA LYS A 35 -4.12 19.43 10.92
C LYS A 35 -2.97 19.72 9.94
N SER A 36 -1.74 19.89 10.43
CA SER A 36 -0.51 20.02 9.64
C SER A 36 -0.02 18.70 9.01
N GLN A 37 -0.41 17.54 9.55
CA GLN A 37 0.12 16.25 9.09
C GLN A 37 -0.61 15.77 7.82
N ARG A 38 0.16 15.59 6.73
CA ARG A 38 -0.34 15.08 5.44
C ARG A 38 -0.87 13.65 5.60
N VAL A 39 -2.14 13.41 5.27
CA VAL A 39 -2.74 12.07 5.32
C VAL A 39 -2.78 11.45 3.92
N ILE A 40 -2.32 10.20 3.82
CA ILE A 40 -2.35 9.42 2.58
C ILE A 40 -3.14 8.14 2.85
N TYR A 41 -4.18 7.90 2.07
CA TYR A 41 -5.02 6.71 2.18
C TYR A 41 -4.40 5.57 1.37
N VAL A 42 -4.26 4.40 2.01
CA VAL A 42 -3.61 3.24 1.38
C VAL A 42 -4.44 1.98 1.58
N ALA A 43 -4.60 1.19 0.52
CA ALA A 43 -5.15 -0.16 0.56
C ALA A 43 -4.14 -1.17 -0.02
N THR A 44 -4.12 -2.40 0.48
CA THR A 44 -3.24 -3.47 0.00
C THR A 44 -4.03 -4.74 -0.30
N GLU A 45 -3.61 -5.52 -1.30
CA GLU A 45 -4.16 -6.85 -1.58
C GLU A 45 -3.95 -7.81 -0.40
N GLY A 46 -2.70 -7.96 0.05
CA GLY A 46 -2.35 -8.81 1.17
C GLY A 46 -2.66 -8.18 2.52
N SER A 47 -2.88 -9.02 3.54
CA SER A 47 -3.21 -8.62 4.91
C SER A 47 -2.03 -8.76 5.89
N ARG A 48 -0.81 -8.96 5.36
CA ARG A 48 0.36 -9.33 6.18
C ARG A 48 1.57 -8.44 5.90
N THR A 49 2.25 -8.68 4.79
CA THR A 49 3.58 -8.11 4.55
C THR A 49 3.46 -6.63 4.21
N GLU A 50 2.54 -6.28 3.33
CA GLU A 50 2.35 -4.93 2.83
C GLU A 50 1.83 -4.00 3.93
N PRO A 51 0.78 -4.35 4.71
CA PRO A 51 0.39 -3.55 5.86
C PRO A 51 1.50 -3.42 6.90
N ALA A 52 2.23 -4.52 7.20
CA ALA A 52 3.34 -4.47 8.14
C ALA A 52 4.48 -3.55 7.66
N TYR A 53 4.71 -3.45 6.36
CA TYR A 53 5.70 -2.55 5.78
C TYR A 53 5.25 -1.09 5.87
N LEU A 54 3.98 -0.80 5.57
CA LEU A 54 3.40 0.54 5.71
C LEU A 54 3.42 1.00 7.19
N ASP A 55 3.14 0.10 8.12
CA ASP A 55 3.25 0.37 9.56
C ASP A 55 4.69 0.73 9.97
N LEU A 56 5.69 0.05 9.40
CA LEU A 56 7.09 0.38 9.64
C LEU A 56 7.44 1.77 9.11
N LEU A 57 6.96 2.13 7.91
CA LEU A 57 7.17 3.47 7.35
C LEU A 57 6.55 4.56 8.23
N ASN A 58 5.30 4.38 8.66
CA ASN A 58 4.62 5.30 9.58
C ASN A 58 5.41 5.47 10.89
N LYS A 59 5.86 4.37 11.49
CA LYS A 59 6.60 4.39 12.77
C LYS A 59 7.98 5.01 12.65
N ALA A 60 8.70 4.72 11.55
CA ALA A 60 10.07 5.16 11.38
C ALA A 60 10.19 6.59 10.82
N LEU A 61 9.27 7.00 9.95
CA LEU A 61 9.40 8.21 9.13
C LEU A 61 8.16 9.11 9.15
N GLY A 62 7.02 8.67 9.71
CA GLY A 62 5.77 9.44 9.69
C GLY A 62 5.82 10.74 10.49
N GLY A 63 6.71 10.84 11.48
CA GLY A 63 6.98 12.09 12.21
C GLY A 63 7.65 13.17 11.37
N GLY A 64 8.12 12.85 10.16
CA GLY A 64 8.96 13.73 9.35
C GLY A 64 10.43 13.68 9.78
N ASP A 65 11.28 14.23 8.92
CA ASP A 65 12.72 14.40 9.11
C ASP A 65 13.16 15.57 8.21
N GLU A 66 13.21 16.78 8.77
CA GLU A 66 13.52 18.01 8.02
C GLU A 66 14.93 17.98 7.42
N GLU A 67 15.90 17.42 8.14
CA GLU A 67 17.29 17.27 7.67
C GLU A 67 17.35 16.41 6.40
N LYS A 68 16.46 15.41 6.30
CA LYS A 68 16.33 14.55 5.12
C LYS A 68 15.29 15.05 4.10
N GLY A 69 14.64 16.19 4.35
CA GLY A 69 13.59 16.75 3.49
C GLY A 69 12.29 15.95 3.48
N ILE A 70 12.02 15.17 4.52
CA ILE A 70 10.82 14.35 4.65
C ILE A 70 9.80 15.13 5.49
N ALA A 71 8.72 15.60 4.85
CA ALA A 71 7.61 16.22 5.57
C ALA A 71 6.85 15.18 6.41
N ALA A 72 6.29 15.60 7.54
CA ALA A 72 5.46 14.72 8.36
C ALA A 72 4.25 14.19 7.57
N PHE A 73 3.97 12.90 7.72
CA PHE A 73 2.90 12.22 7.00
C PHE A 73 2.28 11.11 7.85
N TYR A 74 1.08 10.69 7.47
CA TYR A 74 0.41 9.55 8.06
C TYR A 74 -0.25 8.70 6.98
N LEU A 75 0.16 7.43 6.87
CA LEU A 75 -0.47 6.45 6.01
C LEU A 75 -1.70 5.88 6.73
N GLU A 76 -2.89 6.31 6.32
CA GLU A 76 -4.15 5.80 6.84
C GLU A 76 -4.56 4.55 6.06
N TYR A 77 -4.49 3.39 6.74
CA TYR A 77 -4.83 2.13 6.11
C TYR A 77 -6.35 1.98 5.96
N CYS A 78 -6.79 1.67 4.74
CA CYS A 78 -8.18 1.35 4.42
C CYS A 78 -8.42 -0.13 4.79
N HIS A 79 -9.14 -0.38 5.88
CA HIS A 79 -9.70 -1.71 6.23
C HIS A 79 -10.98 -1.98 5.40
N PRO A 80 -11.35 -3.24 5.07
CA PRO A 80 -11.25 -4.46 5.87
C PRO A 80 -10.36 -5.53 5.23
N GLY A 81 -9.35 -6.00 5.97
CA GLY A 81 -8.51 -7.11 5.50
C GLY A 81 -9.37 -8.36 5.32
N HIS A 82 -9.68 -8.72 4.08
CA HIS A 82 -10.19 -10.04 3.77
C HIS A 82 -9.11 -11.05 4.14
N PRO A 83 -9.43 -12.10 4.92
CA PRO A 83 -8.42 -13.09 5.32
C PRO A 83 -7.78 -13.81 4.12
N ASN A 84 -8.44 -13.78 2.95
CA ASN A 84 -7.99 -14.39 1.69
C ASN A 84 -7.41 -13.38 0.68
N GLY A 85 -7.16 -12.13 1.10
CA GLY A 85 -6.74 -11.05 0.20
C GLY A 85 -7.90 -10.42 -0.57
N MET A 86 -7.61 -9.33 -1.29
CA MET A 86 -8.56 -8.60 -2.14
C MET A 86 -8.12 -8.68 -3.60
N ARG A 87 -9.07 -8.68 -4.53
CA ARG A 87 -8.74 -8.54 -5.95
C ARG A 87 -8.16 -7.14 -6.22
N PRO A 88 -7.23 -6.96 -7.16
CA PRO A 88 -6.66 -5.66 -7.50
C PRO A 88 -7.69 -4.53 -7.67
N SER A 89 -8.81 -4.79 -8.34
CA SER A 89 -9.86 -3.79 -8.54
C SER A 89 -10.63 -3.46 -7.26
N GLU A 90 -10.72 -4.38 -6.30
CA GLU A 90 -11.32 -4.16 -4.98
C GLU A 90 -10.40 -3.29 -4.12
N VAL A 91 -9.07 -3.49 -4.17
CA VAL A 91 -8.09 -2.64 -3.48
C VAL A 91 -8.24 -1.18 -3.91
N VAL A 92 -8.37 -0.92 -5.22
CA VAL A 92 -8.57 0.43 -5.78
C VAL A 92 -9.92 1.02 -5.34
N GLN A 93 -10.99 0.23 -5.36
CA GLN A 93 -12.30 0.69 -4.91
C GLN A 93 -12.33 1.03 -3.43
N GLN A 94 -11.61 0.26 -2.62
CA GLN A 94 -11.59 0.42 -1.17
C GLN A 94 -10.94 1.74 -0.75
N VAL A 95 -9.79 2.09 -1.34
CA VAL A 95 -9.15 3.38 -1.05
C VAL A 95 -10.03 4.54 -1.52
N ARG A 96 -10.63 4.42 -2.72
CA ARG A 96 -11.58 5.41 -3.26
C ARG A 96 -12.82 5.60 -2.39
N ALA A 97 -13.32 4.53 -1.76
CA ALA A 97 -14.50 4.59 -0.91
C ALA A 97 -14.24 5.28 0.44
N LYS A 98 -12.98 5.25 0.91
CA LYS A 98 -12.59 5.84 2.19
C LYS A 98 -12.12 7.29 2.05
N ALA A 99 -11.44 7.61 0.94
CA ALA A 99 -10.88 8.92 0.70
C ALA A 99 -11.92 9.92 0.14
N GLY A 100 -11.85 11.16 0.62
CA GLY A 100 -12.59 12.31 0.11
C GLY A 100 -11.99 12.91 -1.17
N PRO A 101 -12.68 13.90 -1.78
CA PRO A 101 -12.21 14.55 -2.99
C PRO A 101 -10.83 15.20 -2.82
N GLY A 102 -9.91 14.90 -3.74
CA GLY A 102 -8.56 15.48 -3.77
C GLY A 102 -7.58 14.92 -2.74
N GLU A 103 -7.96 13.86 -2.00
CA GLU A 103 -7.05 13.17 -1.08
C GLU A 103 -6.09 12.24 -1.83
N GLU A 104 -4.93 12.00 -1.23
CA GLU A 104 -3.92 11.12 -1.81
C GLU A 104 -4.27 9.66 -1.55
N MET A 105 -4.39 8.89 -2.63
CA MET A 105 -4.86 7.51 -2.60
C MET A 105 -3.85 6.58 -3.26
N TRP A 106 -3.50 5.50 -2.57
CA TRP A 106 -2.63 4.45 -3.07
C TRP A 106 -3.28 3.07 -2.95
N ALA A 107 -3.13 2.27 -3.99
CA ALA A 107 -3.50 0.86 -4.03
C ALA A 107 -2.25 0.02 -4.30
N LEU A 108 -1.94 -0.91 -3.41
CA LEU A 108 -0.81 -1.82 -3.51
C LEU A 108 -1.32 -3.23 -3.78
N PHE A 109 -0.82 -3.86 -4.82
CA PHE A 109 -1.09 -5.27 -5.10
C PHE A 109 0.07 -5.84 -5.90
N ASP A 110 0.19 -7.15 -5.89
CA ASP A 110 1.17 -7.87 -6.68
C ASP A 110 0.50 -8.69 -7.78
N ARG A 111 1.36 -9.19 -8.67
CA ARG A 111 1.01 -10.14 -9.72
C ARG A 111 2.06 -11.23 -9.69
N ASP A 112 1.68 -12.47 -9.93
CA ASP A 112 2.61 -13.56 -10.22
C ASP A 112 2.28 -14.19 -11.60
N ALA A 113 3.06 -15.18 -12.05
CA ALA A 113 2.79 -15.85 -13.33
C ALA A 113 1.65 -16.88 -13.29
N LYS A 114 1.22 -17.29 -12.10
CA LYS A 114 0.08 -18.19 -11.89
C LYS A 114 -1.23 -17.40 -11.78
N ASP A 115 -1.15 -16.08 -11.83
CA ASP A 115 -2.27 -15.18 -11.69
C ASP A 115 -3.23 -15.31 -12.89
N SER A 116 -4.49 -15.60 -12.58
CA SER A 116 -5.58 -15.68 -13.55
C SER A 116 -6.39 -14.37 -13.62
N ARG A 117 -5.93 -13.32 -12.93
CA ARG A 117 -6.65 -12.05 -12.73
C ARG A 117 -6.17 -10.95 -13.65
N ASP A 118 -5.54 -11.26 -14.78
CA ASP A 118 -5.08 -10.29 -15.78
C ASP A 118 -6.16 -9.25 -16.15
N ALA A 119 -7.40 -9.69 -16.37
CA ALA A 119 -8.53 -8.80 -16.64
C ALA A 119 -8.87 -7.87 -15.45
N ASP A 120 -8.72 -8.37 -14.23
CA ASP A 120 -8.94 -7.59 -13.01
C ASP A 120 -7.84 -6.55 -12.80
N ILE A 121 -6.58 -6.90 -13.06
CA ILE A 121 -5.45 -5.97 -13.00
C ILE A 121 -5.68 -4.83 -14.00
N ARG A 122 -6.01 -5.13 -15.26
CA ARG A 122 -6.34 -4.10 -16.26
C ARG A 122 -7.50 -3.21 -15.81
N LYS A 123 -8.54 -3.81 -15.22
CA LYS A 123 -9.68 -3.07 -14.64
C LYS A 123 -9.24 -2.17 -13.48
N ALA A 124 -8.36 -2.65 -12.60
CA ALA A 124 -7.83 -1.89 -11.48
C ALA A 124 -7.08 -0.63 -11.96
N PHE A 125 -6.17 -0.78 -12.94
CA PHE A 125 -5.47 0.35 -13.56
C PHE A 125 -6.44 1.36 -14.21
N LYS A 126 -7.49 0.88 -14.90
CA LYS A 126 -8.52 1.74 -15.48
C LYS A 126 -9.24 2.56 -14.41
N ILE A 127 -9.76 1.91 -13.37
CA ILE A 127 -10.47 2.59 -12.28
C ILE A 127 -9.54 3.57 -11.57
N ALA A 128 -8.28 3.17 -11.35
CA ALA A 128 -7.31 3.99 -10.65
C ALA A 128 -7.02 5.29 -11.38
N ARG A 129 -6.78 5.23 -12.70
CA ARG A 129 -6.62 6.39 -13.57
C ARG A 129 -7.84 7.32 -13.54
N GLU A 130 -9.04 6.76 -13.64
CA GLU A 130 -10.30 7.52 -13.65
C GLU A 130 -10.64 8.15 -12.29
N SER A 131 -10.04 7.65 -11.21
CA SER A 131 -10.34 8.08 -9.83
C SER A 131 -9.16 8.80 -9.15
N GLY A 132 -8.04 9.03 -9.85
CA GLY A 132 -6.85 9.64 -9.28
C GLY A 132 -6.08 8.77 -8.27
N VAL A 133 -6.35 7.46 -8.20
CA VAL A 133 -5.65 6.52 -7.33
C VAL A 133 -4.30 6.15 -7.96
N GLN A 134 -3.22 6.17 -7.17
CA GLN A 134 -1.92 5.69 -7.58
C GLN A 134 -1.81 4.18 -7.34
N VAL A 135 -1.36 3.42 -8.35
CA VAL A 135 -1.15 1.96 -8.22
C VAL A 135 0.33 1.64 -8.01
N ALA A 136 0.65 0.92 -6.94
CA ALA A 136 1.96 0.34 -6.73
C ALA A 136 1.91 -1.17 -6.95
N LEU A 137 2.20 -1.58 -8.19
CA LEU A 137 2.29 -2.99 -8.59
C LEU A 137 3.66 -3.57 -8.23
N SER A 138 3.71 -4.79 -7.68
CA SER A 138 4.95 -5.57 -7.59
C SER A 138 4.84 -6.88 -8.38
N HIS A 139 5.90 -7.27 -9.07
CA HIS A 139 5.97 -8.49 -9.87
C HIS A 139 7.37 -9.09 -9.76
N PRO A 140 7.53 -10.34 -9.28
CA PRO A 140 6.49 -11.35 -9.06
C PRO A 140 5.74 -11.27 -7.73
N SER A 141 6.22 -10.50 -6.75
CA SER A 141 5.55 -10.37 -5.45
C SER A 141 6.03 -9.16 -4.68
N PHE A 142 5.38 -8.85 -3.56
CA PHE A 142 5.86 -7.82 -2.63
C PHE A 142 7.23 -8.16 -2.01
N GLU A 143 7.63 -9.44 -1.93
CA GLU A 143 8.97 -9.81 -1.45
C GLU A 143 10.11 -9.28 -2.33
N LEU A 144 9.84 -9.01 -3.61
CA LEU A 144 10.82 -8.33 -4.46
C LEU A 144 11.11 -6.93 -3.91
N TRP A 145 10.07 -6.20 -3.50
CA TRP A 145 10.24 -4.91 -2.86
C TRP A 145 11.14 -5.00 -1.61
N LEU A 146 10.92 -6.01 -0.76
CA LEU A 146 11.75 -6.23 0.42
C LEU A 146 13.21 -6.55 0.06
N LEU A 147 13.45 -7.35 -0.98
CA LEU A 147 14.79 -7.68 -1.47
C LEU A 147 15.54 -6.44 -1.97
N LEU A 148 14.83 -5.50 -2.62
CA LEU A 148 15.41 -4.30 -3.19
C LEU A 148 16.01 -3.34 -2.14
N HIS A 149 15.63 -3.45 -0.86
CA HIS A 149 16.33 -2.74 0.23
C HIS A 149 17.79 -3.21 0.38
N PHE A 150 18.08 -4.45 0.01
CA PHE A 150 19.36 -5.09 0.28
C PHE A 150 20.26 -5.18 -0.94
N LYS A 151 19.68 -5.40 -2.13
CA LYS A 151 20.44 -5.59 -3.36
C LYS A 151 19.65 -5.22 -4.61
N GLN A 152 20.40 -4.95 -5.68
CA GLN A 152 19.84 -4.83 -7.01
C GLN A 152 19.33 -6.19 -7.49
N TRP A 153 18.31 -6.12 -8.34
CA TRP A 153 17.71 -7.27 -9.02
C TRP A 153 17.58 -6.93 -10.50
N SER A 154 17.69 -7.94 -11.36
CA SER A 154 17.50 -7.79 -12.81
C SER A 154 17.06 -9.08 -13.48
N SER A 155 17.01 -10.19 -12.73
CA SER A 155 16.61 -11.49 -13.25
C SER A 155 15.12 -11.50 -13.53
N GLN A 156 14.74 -11.88 -14.75
CA GLN A 156 13.36 -12.22 -15.06
C GLN A 156 12.99 -13.46 -14.28
N GLU A 157 11.92 -13.34 -13.49
CA GLU A 157 11.49 -14.41 -12.63
C GLU A 157 10.42 -15.28 -13.27
N ASN A 158 9.99 -14.94 -14.49
CA ASN A 158 8.84 -15.52 -15.15
C ASN A 158 7.65 -15.58 -14.19
N GLY A 159 7.48 -14.50 -13.42
CA GLY A 159 6.47 -14.37 -12.39
C GLY A 159 6.55 -15.32 -11.18
N ASP A 160 7.70 -15.95 -10.89
CA ASP A 160 7.90 -16.82 -9.71
C ASP A 160 8.71 -16.12 -8.59
N ASP A 161 8.20 -16.07 -7.36
CA ASP A 161 8.87 -15.39 -6.24
C ASP A 161 9.90 -16.25 -5.49
N THR A 162 10.13 -17.50 -5.90
CA THR A 162 10.97 -18.46 -5.18
C THR A 162 12.40 -17.97 -5.04
N LYS A 163 13.05 -17.53 -6.13
CA LYS A 163 14.43 -17.04 -6.05
C LYS A 163 14.52 -15.72 -5.30
N VAL A 164 13.50 -14.87 -5.41
CA VAL A 164 13.40 -13.60 -4.67
C VAL A 164 13.43 -13.89 -3.16
N LYS A 165 12.54 -14.77 -2.68
CA LYS A 165 12.49 -15.17 -1.27
C LYS A 165 13.77 -15.84 -0.81
N ASP A 166 14.34 -16.70 -1.64
CA ASP A 166 15.59 -17.39 -1.34
C ASP A 166 16.78 -16.44 -1.20
N GLN A 167 16.85 -15.42 -2.04
CA GLN A 167 17.88 -14.39 -1.98
C GLN A 167 17.66 -13.47 -0.78
N LEU A 168 16.42 -13.10 -0.47
CA LEU A 168 16.06 -12.33 0.72
C LEU A 168 16.48 -13.06 2.01
N ARG A 169 16.17 -14.36 2.12
CA ARG A 169 16.52 -15.19 3.30
C ARG A 169 18.03 -15.35 3.49
N ARG A 170 18.81 -15.40 2.40
CA ARG A 170 20.27 -15.63 2.43
C ARG A 170 21.09 -14.35 2.49
N HIS A 171 20.47 -13.18 2.28
CA HIS A 171 21.23 -11.92 2.25
C HIS A 171 21.82 -11.60 3.65
N PRO A 172 23.13 -11.34 3.76
CA PRO A 172 23.78 -11.15 5.06
C PRO A 172 23.22 -9.97 5.85
N ASP A 173 22.77 -8.91 5.15
CA ASP A 173 22.21 -7.70 5.78
C ASP A 173 20.70 -7.78 6.07
N ALA A 174 20.00 -8.78 5.53
CA ALA A 174 18.56 -8.97 5.76
C ALA A 174 18.32 -9.67 7.11
N LYS A 175 18.69 -9.01 8.21
CA LYS A 175 18.63 -9.59 9.55
C LYS A 175 17.18 -9.99 9.91
N GLY A 176 17.01 -11.22 10.40
CA GLY A 176 15.70 -11.78 10.78
C GLY A 176 14.91 -12.39 9.62
N PHE A 177 15.37 -12.27 8.37
CA PHE A 177 14.67 -12.83 7.21
C PHE A 177 14.96 -14.32 6.96
N GLN A 178 15.86 -14.94 7.70
CA GLN A 178 16.31 -16.33 7.47
C GLN A 178 15.13 -17.33 7.38
N ASP A 179 14.08 -17.10 8.17
CA ASP A 179 12.87 -17.91 8.21
C ASP A 179 11.61 -17.17 7.73
N TYR A 180 11.79 -16.08 6.98
CA TYR A 180 10.68 -15.36 6.39
C TYR A 180 9.91 -16.27 5.44
N ASP A 181 8.58 -16.30 5.57
CA ASP A 181 7.66 -17.12 4.77
C ASP A 181 7.99 -18.64 4.78
N LYS A 182 8.56 -19.15 5.89
CA LYS A 182 8.73 -20.61 6.10
C LYS A 182 7.67 -21.22 7.03
N ALA A 183 7.09 -20.41 7.91
CA ALA A 183 6.05 -20.85 8.83
C ALA A 183 4.67 -20.59 8.24
N SER A 184 3.75 -21.55 8.41
CA SER A 184 2.35 -21.37 8.01
C SER A 184 1.64 -20.30 8.86
N GLY A 185 0.64 -19.66 8.25
CA GLY A 185 -0.21 -18.68 8.92
C GLY A 185 0.47 -17.35 9.26
N ARG A 186 0.03 -16.70 10.34
CA ARG A 186 0.39 -15.30 10.67
C ARG A 186 1.85 -15.08 11.06
N ARG A 187 2.60 -16.15 11.38
CA ARG A 187 3.94 -16.06 11.99
C ARG A 187 5.07 -15.93 10.97
N GLY A 188 4.87 -16.38 9.73
CA GLY A 188 5.95 -16.43 8.72
C GLY A 188 6.29 -15.07 8.09
N LYS A 189 5.29 -14.20 7.91
CA LYS A 189 5.38 -12.99 7.05
C LYS A 189 5.42 -11.64 7.80
N GLY A 190 5.49 -11.65 9.13
CA GLY A 190 5.59 -10.41 9.91
C GLY A 190 6.92 -9.68 9.68
N LEU A 191 6.91 -8.34 9.79
CA LEU A 191 8.09 -7.49 9.66
C LEU A 191 8.51 -6.80 10.98
N GLY A 192 8.07 -7.31 12.14
CA GLY A 192 8.51 -6.82 13.44
C GLY A 192 9.97 -7.17 13.77
N GLY A 193 10.51 -6.53 14.82
CA GLY A 193 11.84 -6.84 15.36
C GLY A 193 12.98 -6.61 14.35
N ALA A 194 13.93 -7.54 14.29
CA ALA A 194 15.12 -7.45 13.46
C ALA A 194 14.82 -7.25 11.96
N ARG A 195 13.71 -7.83 11.46
CA ARG A 195 13.29 -7.68 10.06
C ARG A 195 13.03 -6.21 9.74
N GLY A 196 12.12 -5.58 10.48
CA GLY A 196 11.78 -4.17 10.28
C GLY A 196 12.95 -3.23 10.54
N GLN A 197 13.76 -3.52 11.57
CA GLN A 197 14.99 -2.75 11.84
C GLN A 197 15.94 -2.79 10.65
N SER A 198 16.18 -3.97 10.06
CA SER A 198 17.07 -4.10 8.89
C SER A 198 16.56 -3.40 7.63
N LEU A 199 15.23 -3.26 7.47
CA LEU A 199 14.61 -2.54 6.35
C LEU A 199 14.67 -1.02 6.51
N MET A 200 14.66 -0.53 7.75
CA MET A 200 14.54 0.90 8.09
C MET A 200 15.83 1.54 8.59
N VAL A 201 16.98 0.84 8.48
CA VAL A 201 18.30 1.49 8.67
C VAL A 201 18.45 2.61 7.64
N GLU A 202 19.02 3.74 8.06
CA GLU A 202 18.96 5.04 7.40
C GLU A 202 19.02 5.06 5.86
N GLN A 203 19.92 4.30 5.23
CA GLN A 203 20.08 4.31 3.78
C GLN A 203 19.17 3.30 3.04
N ARG A 204 18.61 2.31 3.74
CA ARG A 204 17.89 1.18 3.12
C ARG A 204 16.65 1.58 2.33
N PRO A 205 15.79 2.50 2.81
CA PRO A 205 14.68 2.98 1.99
C PRO A 205 15.14 3.69 0.72
N LYS A 206 16.28 4.42 0.76
CA LYS A 206 16.85 5.09 -0.42
C LYS A 206 17.42 4.07 -1.41
N ASP A 207 18.12 3.05 -0.91
CA ASP A 207 18.63 1.94 -1.73
C ASP A 207 17.49 1.20 -2.42
N ALA A 208 16.38 0.95 -1.72
CA ALA A 208 15.19 0.30 -2.29
C ALA A 208 14.61 1.11 -3.46
N ILE A 209 14.49 2.43 -3.29
CA ILE A 209 14.03 3.34 -4.35
C ILE A 209 15.00 3.26 -5.54
N HIS A 210 16.29 3.42 -5.31
CA HIS A 210 17.30 3.38 -6.36
C HIS A 210 17.27 2.06 -7.14
N ASN A 211 17.22 0.93 -6.42
CA ASN A 211 17.21 -0.40 -7.02
C ASN A 211 15.91 -0.68 -7.79
N ALA A 212 14.76 -0.22 -7.30
CA ALA A 212 13.49 -0.36 -8.01
C ALA A 212 13.40 0.54 -9.26
N ARG A 213 13.98 1.74 -9.22
CA ARG A 213 14.07 2.63 -10.39
C ARG A 213 14.88 2.00 -11.51
N LYS A 214 15.96 1.27 -11.19
CA LYS A 214 16.71 0.49 -12.18
C LYS A 214 15.84 -0.56 -12.88
N LEU A 215 14.88 -1.17 -12.20
CA LEU A 215 13.93 -2.10 -12.82
C LEU A 215 13.04 -1.42 -13.85
N VAL A 216 12.61 -0.18 -13.57
CA VAL A 216 11.84 0.63 -14.53
C VAL A 216 12.70 0.97 -15.75
N ASP A 217 13.94 1.41 -15.53
CA ASP A 217 14.87 1.75 -16.61
C ASP A 217 15.30 0.53 -17.44
N SER A 218 15.20 -0.68 -16.88
CA SER A 218 15.46 -1.95 -17.59
C SER A 218 14.18 -2.65 -18.06
N CYS A 219 13.04 -1.96 -18.09
CA CYS A 219 11.77 -2.56 -18.51
C CYS A 219 11.85 -3.09 -19.95
N SER A 220 11.27 -4.27 -20.18
CA SER A 220 11.22 -4.94 -21.49
C SER A 220 10.52 -4.14 -22.60
N HIS A 221 9.73 -3.11 -22.25
CA HIS A 221 9.13 -2.21 -23.22
C HIS A 221 10.17 -1.31 -23.93
N GLY A 222 11.30 -1.01 -23.30
CA GLY A 222 12.38 -0.19 -23.89
C GLY A 222 12.23 1.33 -23.71
N ASP A 223 11.01 1.87 -23.74
CA ASP A 223 10.77 3.33 -23.58
C ASP A 223 10.47 3.80 -22.15
N CYS A 224 10.49 2.89 -21.16
CA CYS A 224 10.25 3.26 -19.77
C CYS A 224 11.50 3.92 -19.16
N SER A 225 11.29 4.94 -18.34
CA SER A 225 12.35 5.47 -17.49
C SER A 225 11.79 6.06 -16.21
N ALA A 226 12.42 5.71 -15.09
CA ALA A 226 12.06 6.25 -13.78
C ALA A 226 12.12 7.78 -13.72
N LYS A 227 12.97 8.42 -14.55
CA LYS A 227 13.06 9.89 -14.66
C LYS A 227 11.78 10.54 -15.14
N GLN A 228 10.97 9.85 -15.95
CA GLN A 228 9.68 10.38 -16.42
C GLN A 228 8.71 10.66 -15.25
N ALA A 229 8.80 9.87 -14.17
CA ALA A 229 8.00 10.08 -12.97
C ALA A 229 8.41 11.33 -12.19
N ASP A 230 9.69 11.71 -12.22
CA ASP A 230 10.17 12.91 -11.53
C ASP A 230 9.62 14.17 -12.21
N HIS A 231 9.72 14.23 -13.54
CA HIS A 231 9.15 15.33 -14.34
C HIS A 231 7.63 15.46 -14.15
N ALA A 232 6.91 14.33 -14.11
CA ALA A 232 5.47 14.33 -13.87
C ALA A 232 5.08 14.89 -12.49
N ARG A 233 5.97 14.78 -11.49
CA ARG A 233 5.77 15.37 -10.15
C ARG A 233 6.09 16.85 -10.12
N GLU A 234 7.12 17.29 -10.83
CA GLU A 234 7.51 18.71 -10.92
C GLU A 234 6.42 19.56 -11.58
N LEU A 235 5.69 18.99 -12.54
CA LEU A 235 4.62 19.66 -13.27
C LEU A 235 3.31 19.81 -12.48
N LYS A 236 3.14 19.15 -11.33
CA LYS A 236 1.96 19.34 -10.46
C LYS A 236 2.24 20.49 -9.48
N PRO A 237 1.51 21.62 -9.55
CA PRO A 237 1.68 22.71 -8.60
C PRO A 237 1.36 22.23 -7.19
N THR A 238 2.33 22.39 -6.28
CA THR A 238 2.16 22.15 -4.85
C THR A 238 1.21 23.18 -4.27
N GLY A 239 -0.07 22.83 -4.08
CA GLY A 239 -0.99 23.68 -3.31
C GLY A 239 -2.46 23.63 -3.71
N GLU A 240 -2.80 23.20 -4.93
CA GLU A 240 -4.21 23.11 -5.34
C GLU A 240 -4.74 21.69 -5.15
N ARG A 241 -5.74 21.52 -4.27
CA ARG A 241 -6.61 20.34 -4.25
C ARG A 241 -7.45 20.34 -5.53
N GLN A 242 -6.85 19.99 -6.65
CA GLN A 242 -7.56 19.86 -7.92
C GLN A 242 -8.60 18.75 -7.80
N GLN A 243 -9.84 19.04 -8.18
CA GLN A 243 -10.79 17.99 -8.50
C GLN A 243 -10.15 17.10 -9.55
N ALA A 244 -10.01 15.80 -9.25
CA ALA A 244 -9.37 14.84 -10.12
C ALA A 244 -10.16 14.70 -11.42
N ALA A 245 -9.86 15.54 -12.42
CA ALA A 245 -10.17 15.22 -13.79
C ALA A 245 -9.45 13.91 -14.13
N ALA A 246 -10.15 12.99 -14.80
CA ALA A 246 -9.56 11.72 -15.19
C ALA A 246 -8.32 11.97 -16.04
N LEU A 247 -7.16 11.48 -15.57
CA LEU A 247 -5.90 11.62 -16.30
C LEU A 247 -5.98 10.85 -17.63
N SER A 248 -5.32 11.36 -18.66
CA SER A 248 -5.09 10.58 -19.87
C SER A 248 -4.26 9.33 -19.56
N VAL A 249 -4.27 8.35 -20.46
CA VAL A 249 -3.45 7.13 -20.30
C VAL A 249 -1.97 7.50 -20.24
N GLU A 250 -1.54 8.44 -21.07
CA GLU A 250 -0.17 8.95 -21.16
C GLU A 250 0.25 9.68 -19.88
N GLU A 251 -0.60 10.57 -19.36
CA GLU A 251 -0.34 11.32 -18.13
C GLU A 251 -0.22 10.39 -16.92
N TYR A 252 -1.11 9.40 -16.83
CA TYR A 252 -1.10 8.41 -15.75
C TYR A 252 0.14 7.51 -15.84
N ALA A 253 0.49 7.05 -17.04
CA ALA A 253 1.66 6.21 -17.25
C ALA A 253 2.96 6.95 -16.91
N ARG A 254 3.12 8.21 -17.34
CA ARG A 254 4.29 9.04 -17.01
C ARG A 254 4.53 9.20 -15.52
N GLN A 255 3.47 9.31 -14.71
CA GLN A 255 3.58 9.34 -13.23
C GLN A 255 4.18 8.06 -12.62
N SER A 256 4.20 6.96 -13.39
CA SER A 256 4.79 5.69 -12.97
C SER A 256 6.21 5.44 -13.49
N GLY A 257 6.71 6.30 -14.38
CA GLY A 257 7.98 6.07 -15.09
C GLY A 257 7.86 5.07 -16.25
N HIS A 258 6.67 4.50 -16.47
CA HIS A 258 6.40 3.59 -17.56
C HIS A 258 5.79 4.32 -18.76
N ALA A 259 6.13 3.89 -19.98
CA ALA A 259 5.52 4.40 -21.20
C ALA A 259 4.02 4.07 -21.26
N ALA A 260 3.23 4.87 -21.99
CA ALA A 260 1.78 4.69 -22.13
C ALA A 260 1.38 3.31 -22.69
N GLY A 261 2.22 2.74 -23.56
CA GLY A 261 2.05 1.39 -24.12
C GLY A 261 2.63 0.26 -23.26
N CYS A 262 3.26 0.56 -22.12
CA CYS A 262 3.86 -0.44 -21.25
C CYS A 262 2.78 -1.22 -20.48
N ASP A 263 2.49 -2.43 -20.98
CA ASP A 263 1.53 -3.35 -20.38
C ASP A 263 1.96 -3.75 -18.95
N PRO A 264 1.17 -3.40 -17.91
CA PRO A 264 1.49 -3.76 -16.52
C PRO A 264 1.71 -5.26 -16.32
N LEU A 265 1.07 -6.10 -17.13
CA LEU A 265 1.20 -7.56 -17.03
C LEU A 265 2.55 -8.10 -17.51
N LYS A 266 3.35 -7.28 -18.21
CA LYS A 266 4.66 -7.65 -18.78
C LYS A 266 5.84 -7.04 -18.02
N ARG A 267 5.60 -6.37 -16.90
CA ARG A 267 6.63 -5.70 -16.09
C ARG A 267 7.36 -6.69 -15.18
N ASP A 268 8.13 -7.61 -15.77
CA ASP A 268 8.92 -8.61 -15.04
C ASP A 268 10.43 -8.34 -15.13
N PRO A 269 11.14 -8.18 -14.00
CA PRO A 269 10.63 -7.92 -12.65
C PRO A 269 10.29 -6.43 -12.47
N SER A 270 9.38 -6.09 -11.54
CA SER A 270 9.10 -4.69 -11.20
C SER A 270 8.56 -4.52 -9.78
N SER A 271 8.75 -3.33 -9.20
CA SER A 271 8.01 -2.92 -8.01
C SER A 271 7.83 -1.43 -8.04
N ASP A 272 6.60 -0.95 -8.21
CA ASP A 272 6.26 0.48 -8.26
C ASP A 272 6.07 1.08 -6.85
N VAL A 273 6.37 0.32 -5.78
CA VAL A 273 6.29 0.77 -4.37
C VAL A 273 7.26 1.93 -4.08
N TRP A 274 8.38 2.02 -4.81
CA TRP A 274 9.30 3.16 -4.68
C TRP A 274 8.62 4.50 -4.92
N ARG A 275 7.56 4.54 -5.73
CA ARG A 275 6.84 5.78 -6.03
C ARG A 275 6.12 6.30 -4.80
N LEU A 276 5.59 5.41 -3.95
CA LEU A 276 5.00 5.79 -2.67
C LEU A 276 6.06 6.44 -1.80
N LEU A 277 7.22 5.80 -1.61
CA LEU A 277 8.30 6.37 -0.80
C LEU A 277 8.80 7.71 -1.35
N ALA A 278 8.99 7.81 -2.67
CA ALA A 278 9.39 9.06 -3.32
C ALA A 278 8.32 10.15 -3.12
N ALA A 279 7.04 9.81 -3.18
CA ALA A 279 5.93 10.72 -2.89
C ALA A 279 5.92 11.20 -1.44
N LEU A 280 6.42 10.39 -0.50
CA LEU A 280 6.63 10.76 0.91
C LEU A 280 7.90 11.62 1.14
N GLY A 281 8.69 11.91 0.09
CA GLY A 281 9.93 12.68 0.19
C GLY A 281 11.16 11.84 0.53
N ILE A 282 11.01 10.50 0.60
CA ILE A 282 12.12 9.60 0.91
C ILE A 282 13.00 9.46 -0.35
N GLY A 283 14.31 9.65 -0.19
CA GLY A 283 15.27 9.48 -1.28
C GLY A 283 15.24 10.57 -2.36
N THR A 284 14.40 11.60 -2.22
CA THR A 284 14.46 12.81 -3.05
C THR A 284 15.53 13.75 -2.50
N ARG A 285 16.37 14.34 -3.36
CA ARG A 285 17.31 15.39 -2.90
C ARG A 285 16.49 16.58 -2.40
N ALA A 286 16.85 17.12 -1.24
CA ALA A 286 16.33 18.42 -0.81
C ALA A 286 16.63 19.43 -1.93
N LYS A 287 15.64 20.25 -2.30
CA LYS A 287 15.92 21.44 -3.12
C LYS A 287 16.85 22.33 -2.28
N GLN A 288 18.11 22.40 -2.68
CA GLN A 288 19.02 23.45 -2.20
C GLN A 288 18.60 24.79 -2.81
#